data_AF-A0A2K6QDI8-F1
#
_entry.id   AF-A0A2K6QDI8-F1
#
_cell.length_a   1.000
_cell.length_b   1.000
_cell.length_c   1.000
_cell.angle_alpha   90.00
_cell.angle_beta   90.00
_cell.angle_gamma   90.00
#
_symmetry.space_group_name_H-M   'P 1'
#
loop_
_entity.id
_entity.type
_entity.pdbx_description
1 polymer ?
#
loop_
_entity_poly.entity_id
_entity_poly.type
_entity_poly.pdbx_seq_one_letter_code
_entity_poly.pdbx_strand_id
1 'polypeptide(L)'
;MSLSNKLTLDKLDVKGKRVVMRVDFNVPMKNNQITNNQRIKAAVPSIKFCLDNGAKSVVLMSHLGRPDGVPMPDKYSLEPVAVELKSLLGKDILFLKDCVGPEVEKACANPAAESVILLENLRFHVEEEGKGKDASGNKVKAEPAKIEAFRASLSKLGDVYVNDAFGTAHRAHSSMVGVNLPQKAGGFLMKKELNYFAKALESPERPFLAILGGAKVADKIQLINNMLDKVNEMIIGGGMAFTFLKVLNNMEIGGWGSSL
;
A
#
# COMPACT_ATOMS: atom_id res chain seq x y z
N MET A 1 10.38 15.26 7.38
CA MET A 1 10.73 13.96 7.98
C MET A 1 11.53 13.20 6.94
N SER A 2 12.74 12.71 7.24
CA SER A 2 13.61 12.10 6.22
C SER A 2 13.07 10.74 5.75
N LEU A 3 13.28 10.44 4.47
CA LEU A 3 13.02 9.14 3.84
C LEU A 3 14.17 8.15 4.12
N SER A 4 15.38 8.66 4.35
CA SER A 4 16.61 7.86 4.51
C SER A 4 16.77 7.21 5.89
N ASN A 5 16.03 7.64 6.91
CA ASN A 5 16.24 7.22 8.31
C ASN A 5 15.16 6.27 8.85
N LYS A 6 14.39 5.60 7.98
CA LYS A 6 13.36 4.65 8.41
C LYS A 6 13.95 3.27 8.70
N LEU A 7 13.43 2.62 9.74
CA LEU A 7 13.72 1.21 10.01
C LEU A 7 13.20 0.34 8.86
N THR A 8 13.98 -0.63 8.43
CA THR A 8 13.65 -1.55 7.34
C THR A 8 13.77 -2.99 7.81
N LEU A 9 13.09 -3.91 7.12
CA LEU A 9 12.96 -5.32 7.49
C LEU A 9 14.31 -6.03 7.68
N ASP A 10 15.33 -5.68 6.90
CA ASP A 10 16.69 -6.22 7.05
C ASP A 10 17.40 -5.85 8.37
N LYS A 11 16.86 -4.87 9.11
CA LYS A 11 17.37 -4.42 10.41
C LYS A 11 16.40 -4.75 11.56
N LEU A 12 15.37 -5.55 11.29
CA LEU A 12 14.36 -5.96 12.25
C LEU A 12 14.59 -7.40 12.68
N ASP A 13 14.69 -7.65 13.99
CA ASP A 13 14.72 -9.02 14.52
C ASP A 13 13.31 -9.62 14.50
N VAL A 14 13.15 -10.67 13.70
CA VAL A 14 11.88 -11.39 13.52
C VAL A 14 11.91 -12.78 14.16
N LYS A 15 13.03 -13.24 14.70
CA LYS A 15 13.18 -14.62 15.17
C LYS A 15 12.24 -14.91 16.35
N GLY A 16 11.38 -15.92 16.17
CA GLY A 16 10.36 -16.30 17.15
C GLY A 16 9.22 -15.28 17.32
N LYS A 17 9.20 -14.20 16.52
CA LYS A 17 8.18 -13.15 16.57
C LYS A 17 7.04 -13.44 15.61
N ARG A 18 5.85 -12.95 15.95
CA ARG A 18 4.70 -12.85 15.05
C ARG A 18 4.80 -11.54 14.28
N VAL A 19 4.84 -11.60 12.96
CA VAL A 19 4.99 -10.42 12.10
C VAL A 19 3.63 -10.09 11.50
N VAL A 20 3.06 -8.94 11.86
CA VAL A 20 1.88 -8.41 11.14
C VAL A 20 2.36 -7.50 10.02
N MET A 21 2.01 -7.82 8.78
CA MET A 21 2.55 -7.18 7.59
C MET A 21 1.44 -6.61 6.72
N ARG A 22 1.51 -5.31 6.43
CA ARG A 22 0.68 -4.72 5.38
C ARG A 22 1.33 -4.91 4.02
N VAL A 23 0.57 -5.46 3.09
CA VAL A 23 0.95 -5.67 1.69
C VAL A 23 -0.09 -5.04 0.76
N ASP A 24 0.31 -4.75 -0.48
CA ASP A 24 -0.59 -4.22 -1.52
C ASP A 24 -1.04 -5.34 -2.46
N PHE A 25 -2.05 -6.10 -2.07
CA PHE A 25 -2.70 -7.11 -2.91
C PHE A 25 -3.92 -6.58 -3.66
N ASN A 26 -3.97 -5.27 -3.96
CA ASN A 26 -5.01 -4.71 -4.82
C ASN A 26 -4.74 -5.05 -6.29
N VAL A 27 -5.01 -6.30 -6.65
CA VAL A 27 -4.78 -6.87 -7.98
C VAL A 27 -6.00 -6.69 -8.90
N PRO A 28 -5.79 -6.55 -10.21
CA PRO A 28 -6.89 -6.55 -11.16
C PRO A 28 -7.55 -7.94 -11.20
N MET A 29 -8.89 -7.94 -11.12
CA MET A 29 -9.72 -9.15 -11.08
C MET A 29 -10.72 -9.14 -12.23
N LYS A 30 -10.98 -10.31 -12.82
CA LYS A 30 -12.06 -10.54 -13.79
C LYS A 30 -12.74 -11.86 -13.44
N ASN A 31 -14.05 -11.84 -13.18
CA ASN A 31 -14.82 -13.04 -12.81
C ASN A 31 -14.18 -13.84 -11.67
N ASN A 32 -13.77 -13.15 -10.61
CA ASN A 32 -13.06 -13.71 -9.45
C ASN A 32 -11.69 -14.36 -9.74
N GLN A 33 -11.11 -14.12 -10.92
CA GLN A 33 -9.77 -14.56 -11.29
C GLN A 33 -8.79 -13.37 -11.36
N ILE A 34 -7.59 -13.58 -10.83
CA ILE A 34 -6.50 -12.61 -10.86
C ILE A 34 -5.94 -12.53 -12.28
N THR A 35 -5.97 -11.35 -12.90
CA THR A 35 -5.44 -11.17 -14.27
C THR A 35 -3.98 -10.76 -14.29
N ASN A 36 -3.45 -10.22 -13.18
CA ASN A 36 -2.04 -9.89 -13.02
C ASN A 36 -1.60 -10.08 -11.55
N ASN A 37 -0.68 -11.02 -11.32
CA ASN A 37 -0.17 -11.37 -10.00
C ASN A 37 1.13 -10.62 -9.59
N GLN A 38 1.58 -9.62 -10.36
CA GLN A 38 2.83 -8.90 -10.12
C GLN A 38 2.92 -8.32 -8.70
N ARG A 39 1.82 -7.76 -8.19
CA ARG A 39 1.75 -7.21 -6.84
C ARG A 39 1.92 -8.26 -5.75
N ILE A 40 1.42 -9.47 -5.97
CA ILE A 40 1.55 -10.59 -5.04
C ILE A 40 2.99 -11.07 -5.03
N LYS A 41 3.56 -11.29 -6.23
CA LYS A 41 4.98 -11.63 -6.41
C LYS A 41 5.93 -10.62 -5.76
N ALA A 42 5.59 -9.34 -5.83
CA ALA A 42 6.39 -8.26 -5.28
C ALA A 42 6.55 -8.34 -3.74
N ALA A 43 5.56 -8.87 -3.01
CA ALA A 43 5.61 -9.02 -1.55
C ALA A 43 6.33 -10.30 -1.10
N VAL A 44 6.48 -11.29 -1.98
CA VAL A 44 7.11 -12.59 -1.66
C VAL A 44 8.50 -12.46 -1.01
N PRO A 45 9.41 -11.56 -1.45
CA PRO A 45 10.71 -11.40 -0.80
C PRO A 45 10.62 -11.04 0.69
N SER A 46 9.70 -10.14 1.06
CA SER A 46 9.50 -9.74 2.45
C SER A 46 8.92 -10.89 3.28
N ILE A 47 7.98 -11.66 2.71
CA ILE A 47 7.38 -12.82 3.37
C ILE A 47 8.42 -13.91 3.61
N LYS A 48 9.17 -14.28 2.56
CA LYS A 48 10.22 -15.30 2.65
C LYS A 48 11.30 -14.90 3.65
N PHE A 49 11.75 -13.65 3.65
CA PHE A 49 12.73 -13.19 4.63
C PHE A 49 12.25 -13.38 6.07
N CYS A 50 11.00 -13.08 6.38
CA CYS A 50 10.47 -13.33 7.72
C CYS A 50 10.54 -14.82 8.08
N LEU A 51 10.11 -15.70 7.17
CA LEU A 51 10.11 -17.15 7.38
C LEU A 51 11.55 -17.69 7.53
N ASP A 52 12.44 -17.35 6.61
CA ASP A 52 13.83 -17.80 6.56
C ASP A 52 14.64 -17.33 7.79
N ASN A 53 14.26 -16.19 8.39
CA ASN A 53 14.86 -15.68 9.62
C ASN A 53 14.12 -16.14 10.90
N GLY A 54 13.28 -17.17 10.78
CA GLY A 54 12.67 -17.86 11.92
C GLY A 54 11.49 -17.12 12.55
N ALA A 55 10.75 -16.30 11.80
CA ALA A 55 9.49 -15.74 12.29
C ALA A 55 8.53 -16.86 12.68
N LYS A 56 7.84 -16.68 13.82
CA LYS A 56 6.83 -17.62 14.27
C LYS A 56 5.63 -17.62 13.32
N SER A 57 5.22 -16.45 12.86
CA SER A 57 4.18 -16.31 11.86
C SER A 57 4.31 -15.02 11.06
N VAL A 58 3.72 -15.02 9.87
CA VAL A 58 3.53 -13.85 9.02
C VAL A 58 2.04 -13.68 8.77
N VAL A 59 1.44 -12.65 9.38
CA VAL A 59 0.03 -12.29 9.25
C VAL A 59 -0.09 -11.15 8.23
N LEU A 60 -0.66 -11.45 7.07
CA LEU A 60 -0.81 -10.54 5.95
C LEU A 60 -2.16 -9.86 6.01
N MET A 61 -2.15 -8.53 5.91
CA MET A 61 -3.35 -7.73 5.77
C MET A 61 -3.26 -6.86 4.52
N SER A 62 -4.29 -6.93 3.66
CA SER A 62 -4.39 -6.11 2.45
C SER A 62 -5.77 -5.45 2.31
N HIS A 63 -5.98 -4.75 1.21
CA HIS A 63 -7.31 -4.40 0.71
C HIS A 63 -7.42 -4.84 -0.76
N LEU A 64 -8.66 -4.93 -1.24
CA LEU A 64 -8.97 -5.15 -2.65
C LEU A 64 -10.13 -4.25 -3.06
N GLY A 65 -9.97 -3.52 -4.16
CA GLY A 65 -11.02 -2.66 -4.70
C GLY A 65 -11.50 -1.56 -3.75
N ARG A 66 -12.79 -1.24 -3.85
CA ARG A 66 -13.49 -0.21 -3.07
C ARG A 66 -14.84 -0.75 -2.58
N PRO A 67 -14.83 -1.58 -1.52
CA PRO A 67 -16.05 -2.04 -0.85
C PRO A 67 -16.69 -0.96 0.05
N ASP A 68 -16.05 0.21 0.22
CA ASP A 68 -16.57 1.38 0.93
C ASP A 68 -17.03 1.09 2.39
N GLY A 69 -16.38 0.17 3.10
CA GLY A 69 -16.70 -0.16 4.49
C GLY A 69 -17.84 -1.15 4.68
N VAL A 70 -18.26 -1.85 3.61
CA VAL A 70 -19.31 -2.87 3.64
C VAL A 70 -18.72 -4.22 3.20
N PRO A 71 -18.95 -5.31 3.94
CA PRO A 71 -18.51 -6.64 3.52
C PRO A 71 -19.10 -7.03 2.15
N MET A 72 -18.23 -7.32 1.19
CA MET A 72 -18.59 -7.77 -0.17
C MET A 72 -17.77 -8.99 -0.58
N PRO A 73 -17.90 -10.13 0.14
CA PRO A 73 -17.04 -11.29 -0.04
C PRO A 73 -17.08 -11.85 -1.46
N ASP A 74 -18.24 -11.87 -2.12
CA ASP A 74 -18.38 -12.43 -3.47
C ASP A 74 -17.68 -11.61 -4.58
N LYS A 75 -17.28 -10.37 -4.29
CA LYS A 75 -16.72 -9.43 -5.28
C LYS A 75 -15.31 -8.97 -4.96
N TYR A 76 -15.02 -8.75 -3.68
CA TYR A 76 -13.78 -8.12 -3.24
C TYR A 76 -13.08 -8.93 -2.13
N SER A 77 -13.39 -10.23 -1.98
CA SER A 77 -12.62 -11.10 -1.08
C SER A 77 -11.18 -11.29 -1.56
N LEU A 78 -10.28 -11.45 -0.60
CA LEU A 78 -8.88 -11.82 -0.82
C LEU A 78 -8.66 -13.33 -0.91
N GLU A 79 -9.69 -14.16 -0.84
CA GLU A 79 -9.57 -15.63 -0.94
C GLU A 79 -8.82 -16.09 -2.21
N PRO A 80 -9.07 -15.56 -3.42
CA PRO A 80 -8.30 -15.92 -4.61
C PRO A 80 -6.80 -15.57 -4.49
N VAL A 81 -6.47 -14.54 -3.71
CA VAL A 81 -5.08 -14.13 -3.45
C VAL A 81 -4.38 -15.13 -2.53
N ALA A 82 -5.08 -15.75 -1.56
CA ALA A 82 -4.50 -16.82 -0.75
C ALA A 82 -4.10 -18.02 -1.61
N VAL A 83 -4.92 -18.39 -2.59
CA VAL A 83 -4.64 -19.49 -3.53
C VAL A 83 -3.40 -19.18 -4.39
N GLU A 84 -3.32 -17.97 -4.95
CA GLU A 84 -2.16 -17.54 -5.74
C GLU A 84 -0.89 -17.48 -4.88
N LEU A 85 -1.00 -16.95 -3.66
CA LEU A 85 0.13 -16.86 -2.74
C LEU A 85 0.64 -18.24 -2.31
N LYS A 86 -0.26 -19.22 -2.11
CA LYS A 86 0.09 -20.63 -1.86
C LYS A 86 0.95 -21.19 -2.99
N SER A 87 0.57 -20.95 -4.24
CA SER A 87 1.33 -21.36 -5.42
C SER A 87 2.73 -20.72 -5.46
N LEU A 88 2.83 -19.42 -5.17
CA LEU A 88 4.10 -18.68 -5.21
C LEU A 88 5.06 -19.03 -4.06
N LEU A 89 4.54 -19.35 -2.88
CA LEU A 89 5.35 -19.68 -1.71
C LEU A 89 5.63 -21.18 -1.59
N GLY A 90 4.81 -22.05 -2.20
CA GLY A 90 4.88 -23.49 -1.98
C GLY A 90 4.56 -23.90 -0.54
N LYS A 91 3.76 -23.08 0.17
CA LYS A 91 3.40 -23.26 1.59
C LYS A 91 1.91 -23.00 1.77
N ASP A 92 1.30 -23.70 2.72
CA ASP A 92 -0.11 -23.46 3.06
C ASP A 92 -0.32 -22.05 3.61
N ILE A 93 -1.41 -21.43 3.14
CA ILE A 93 -1.85 -20.10 3.56
C ILE A 93 -3.16 -20.27 4.30
N LEU A 94 -3.17 -19.94 5.59
CA LEU A 94 -4.41 -19.92 6.35
C LEU A 94 -5.17 -18.63 6.00
N PHE A 95 -6.28 -18.77 5.27
CA PHE A 95 -7.17 -17.65 5.00
C PHE A 95 -8.23 -17.51 6.10
N LEU A 96 -8.34 -16.31 6.68
CA LEU A 96 -9.38 -15.97 7.66
C LEU A 96 -10.40 -15.06 7.00
N LYS A 97 -11.69 -15.36 7.19
CA LYS A 97 -12.82 -14.62 6.58
C LYS A 97 -13.11 -13.25 7.20
N ASP A 98 -12.32 -12.87 8.20
CA ASP A 98 -12.32 -11.55 8.81
C ASP A 98 -10.86 -11.14 9.10
N CYS A 99 -10.64 -9.88 9.43
CA CYS A 99 -9.33 -9.32 9.75
C CYS A 99 -9.18 -8.84 11.19
N VAL A 100 -10.26 -8.81 11.96
CA VAL A 100 -10.27 -8.38 13.37
C VAL A 100 -11.23 -9.26 14.18
N GLY A 101 -11.25 -9.06 15.49
CA GLY A 101 -12.17 -9.75 16.39
C GLY A 101 -11.58 -11.00 17.04
N PRO A 102 -12.32 -11.60 18.00
CA PRO A 102 -11.77 -12.60 18.92
C PRO A 102 -11.31 -13.89 18.22
N GLU A 103 -11.98 -14.30 17.14
CA GLU A 103 -11.61 -15.51 16.39
C GLU A 103 -10.28 -15.30 15.63
N VAL A 104 -10.12 -14.16 14.97
CA VAL A 104 -8.89 -13.78 14.26
C VAL A 104 -7.74 -13.60 15.26
N GLU A 105 -8.00 -12.90 16.37
CA GLU A 105 -7.02 -12.71 17.45
C GLU A 105 -6.56 -14.06 18.01
N LYS A 106 -7.47 -15.01 18.25
CA LYS A 106 -7.14 -16.35 18.74
C LYS A 106 -6.29 -17.13 17.73
N ALA A 107 -6.63 -17.07 16.44
CA ALA A 107 -5.85 -17.73 15.39
C ALA A 107 -4.43 -17.16 15.27
N CYS A 108 -4.26 -15.85 15.51
CA CYS A 108 -2.98 -15.16 15.42
C CYS A 108 -2.20 -15.12 16.75
N ALA A 109 -2.81 -15.47 17.88
CA ALA A 109 -2.19 -15.35 19.21
C ALA A 109 -0.93 -16.20 19.36
N ASN A 110 -1.01 -17.47 18.93
CA ASN A 110 0.10 -18.42 19.07
C ASN A 110 0.06 -19.52 18.00
N PRO A 111 0.17 -19.17 16.70
CA PRO A 111 0.15 -20.14 15.63
C PRO A 111 1.39 -21.06 15.66
N ALA A 112 1.33 -22.15 14.90
CA ALA A 112 2.49 -23.01 14.64
C ALA A 112 3.65 -22.18 14.05
N ALA A 113 4.89 -22.63 14.26
CA ALA A 113 6.05 -21.94 13.69
C ALA A 113 5.96 -21.86 12.16
N GLU A 114 6.49 -20.78 11.60
CA GLU A 114 6.49 -20.48 10.16
C GLU A 114 5.08 -20.37 9.53
N SER A 115 4.02 -20.13 10.32
CA SER A 115 2.66 -20.01 9.77
C SER A 115 2.50 -18.77 8.90
N VAL A 116 1.86 -18.91 7.74
CA VAL A 116 1.46 -17.77 6.90
C VAL A 116 -0.06 -17.65 6.94
N ILE A 117 -0.55 -16.49 7.34
CA ILE A 117 -1.98 -16.20 7.52
C ILE A 117 -2.35 -15.01 6.64
N LEU A 118 -3.38 -15.14 5.81
CA LEU A 118 -3.96 -14.01 5.06
C LEU A 118 -5.31 -13.66 5.68
N LEU A 119 -5.44 -12.40 6.11
CA LEU A 119 -6.70 -11.85 6.58
C LEU A 119 -7.58 -11.41 5.42
N GLU A 120 -8.88 -11.35 5.66
CA GLU A 120 -9.83 -10.76 4.71
C GLU A 120 -9.59 -9.26 4.50
N ASN A 121 -10.20 -8.72 3.45
CA ASN A 121 -10.11 -7.35 2.99
C ASN A 121 -10.41 -6.32 4.10
N LEU A 122 -9.39 -5.55 4.51
CA LEU A 122 -9.54 -4.55 5.57
C LEU A 122 -10.63 -3.50 5.27
N ARG A 123 -10.89 -3.19 3.99
CA ARG A 123 -11.90 -2.19 3.62
C ARG A 123 -13.33 -2.69 3.73
N PHE A 124 -13.55 -3.95 4.12
CA PHE A 124 -14.86 -4.40 4.58
C PHE A 124 -15.27 -3.73 5.89
N HIS A 125 -14.30 -3.18 6.63
CA HIS A 125 -14.52 -2.39 7.83
C HIS A 125 -14.35 -0.90 7.52
N VAL A 126 -15.36 -0.10 7.86
CA VAL A 126 -15.34 1.36 7.63
C VAL A 126 -14.23 2.04 8.42
N GLU A 127 -13.80 1.43 9.51
CA GLU A 127 -12.72 1.83 10.42
C GLU A 127 -11.35 1.87 9.74
N GLU A 128 -11.14 1.14 8.63
CA GLU A 128 -9.89 1.19 7.88
C GLU A 128 -9.69 2.55 7.19
N GLU A 129 -10.69 3.03 6.45
CA GLU A 129 -10.63 4.31 5.72
C GLU A 129 -11.17 5.50 6.56
N GLY A 130 -11.83 5.20 7.69
CA GLY A 130 -12.49 6.18 8.56
C GLY A 130 -13.80 6.74 8.00
N LYS A 131 -14.16 6.38 6.77
CA LYS A 131 -15.36 6.78 6.04
C LYS A 131 -15.70 5.76 4.98
N GLY A 132 -16.98 5.66 4.61
CA GLY A 132 -17.48 4.70 3.66
C GLY A 132 -18.86 5.07 3.14
N LYS A 133 -19.58 4.08 2.62
CA LYS A 133 -20.97 4.19 2.22
C LYS A 133 -21.78 3.02 2.76
N ASP A 134 -23.01 3.27 3.19
CA ASP A 134 -23.93 2.17 3.51
C ASP A 134 -24.47 1.50 2.23
N ALA A 135 -25.26 0.43 2.41
CA ALA A 135 -25.89 -0.28 1.30
C ALA A 135 -26.85 0.59 0.46
N SER A 136 -27.33 1.71 1.03
CA SER A 136 -28.19 2.69 0.36
C SER A 136 -27.39 3.79 -0.36
N GLY A 137 -26.05 3.78 -0.27
CA GLY A 137 -25.15 4.74 -0.89
C GLY A 137 -24.92 6.02 -0.07
N ASN A 138 -25.44 6.11 1.16
CA ASN A 138 -25.24 7.27 2.02
C ASN A 138 -23.83 7.26 2.62
N LYS A 139 -23.24 8.44 2.79
CA LYS A 139 -21.90 8.57 3.39
C LYS A 139 -21.95 8.19 4.87
N VAL A 140 -21.08 7.27 5.26
CA VAL A 140 -20.88 6.87 6.66
C VAL A 140 -19.49 7.33 7.11
N LYS A 141 -19.37 7.71 8.38
CA LYS A 141 -18.10 8.04 9.02
C LYS A 141 -17.92 7.11 10.21
N ALA A 142 -16.73 6.52 10.36
CA ALA A 142 -16.45 5.65 11.48
C ALA A 142 -16.36 6.45 12.78
N GLU A 143 -16.89 5.88 13.86
CA GLU A 143 -16.79 6.47 15.20
C GLU A 143 -15.34 6.36 15.73
N PRO A 144 -14.79 7.38 16.40
CA PRO A 144 -13.43 7.33 16.93
C PRO A 144 -13.16 6.11 17.82
N ALA A 145 -14.12 5.72 18.66
CA ALA A 145 -14.00 4.54 19.53
C ALA A 145 -13.89 3.23 18.74
N LYS A 146 -14.63 3.10 17.62
CA LYS A 146 -14.57 1.92 16.75
C LYS A 146 -13.26 1.87 15.97
N ILE A 147 -12.77 3.00 15.49
CA ILE A 147 -11.44 3.10 14.87
C ILE A 147 -10.35 2.63 15.84
N GLU A 148 -10.41 3.07 17.10
CA GLU A 148 -9.43 2.66 18.11
C GLU A 148 -9.53 1.15 18.42
N ALA A 149 -10.73 0.61 18.58
CA ALA A 149 -10.94 -0.83 18.77
C ALA A 149 -10.42 -1.67 17.58
N PHE A 150 -10.66 -1.22 16.35
CA PHE A 150 -10.17 -1.85 15.13
C PHE A 150 -8.64 -1.87 15.08
N ARG A 151 -8.00 -0.73 15.37
CA ARG A 151 -6.54 -0.60 15.45
C ARG A 151 -5.93 -1.46 16.55
N ALA A 152 -6.57 -1.50 17.72
CA ALA A 152 -6.15 -2.36 18.82
C ALA A 152 -6.21 -3.84 18.43
N SER A 153 -7.27 -4.27 17.74
CA SER A 153 -7.39 -5.65 17.25
C SER A 153 -6.29 -5.99 16.25
N LEU A 154 -6.02 -5.14 15.25
CA LEU A 154 -4.91 -5.33 14.31
C LEU A 154 -3.54 -5.42 15.02
N SER A 155 -3.34 -4.63 16.07
CA SER A 155 -2.09 -4.59 16.83
C SER A 155 -1.84 -5.87 17.63
N LYS A 156 -2.88 -6.60 18.03
CA LYS A 156 -2.73 -7.88 18.75
C LYS A 156 -2.24 -9.03 17.87
N LEU A 157 -2.33 -8.88 16.53
CA LEU A 157 -2.05 -9.96 15.58
C LEU A 157 -0.55 -10.22 15.37
N GLY A 158 0.31 -9.36 15.91
CA GLY A 158 1.76 -9.50 15.81
C GLY A 158 2.49 -8.90 17.01
N ASP A 159 3.81 -9.10 17.03
CA ASP A 159 4.74 -8.51 17.97
C ASP A 159 5.55 -7.38 17.31
N VAL A 160 5.72 -7.45 15.98
CA VAL A 160 6.35 -6.43 15.14
C VAL A 160 5.49 -6.13 13.91
N TYR A 161 5.53 -4.89 13.44
CA TYR A 161 4.80 -4.45 12.25
C TYR A 161 5.74 -4.20 11.07
N VAL A 162 5.34 -4.69 9.89
CA VAL A 162 6.03 -4.43 8.62
C VAL A 162 5.06 -3.78 7.63
N ASN A 163 5.42 -2.63 7.08
CA ASN A 163 4.67 -1.99 5.99
C ASN A 163 5.41 -2.19 4.67
N ASP A 164 4.84 -3.00 3.78
CA ASP A 164 5.34 -3.23 2.43
C ASP A 164 4.36 -2.72 1.35
N ALA A 165 3.47 -1.79 1.73
CA ALA A 165 2.40 -1.26 0.88
C ALA A 165 2.61 0.25 0.59
N PHE A 166 3.69 0.60 -0.13
CA PHE A 166 4.02 2.00 -0.47
C PHE A 166 2.88 2.72 -1.20
N GLY A 167 2.17 2.03 -2.09
CA GLY A 167 1.04 2.58 -2.84
C GLY A 167 -0.09 3.13 -1.96
N THR A 168 -0.20 2.68 -0.71
CA THR A 168 -1.18 3.17 0.28
C THR A 168 -0.60 4.09 1.35
N ALA A 169 0.71 4.33 1.36
CA ALA A 169 1.39 5.11 2.41
C ALA A 169 0.96 6.59 2.45
N HIS A 170 0.41 7.13 1.35
CA HIS A 170 -0.16 8.48 1.30
C HIS A 170 -1.48 8.63 2.06
N ARG A 171 -2.04 7.54 2.59
CA ARG A 171 -3.34 7.52 3.27
C ARG A 171 -3.17 7.29 4.77
N ALA A 172 -3.82 8.13 5.57
CA ALA A 172 -3.85 8.00 7.04
C ALA A 172 -4.86 6.94 7.51
N HIS A 173 -4.88 5.77 6.86
CA HIS A 173 -5.78 4.66 7.18
C HIS A 173 -5.30 3.88 8.41
N SER A 174 -6.22 3.17 9.07
CA SER A 174 -5.93 2.46 10.33
C SER A 174 -4.77 1.48 10.21
N SER A 175 -4.69 0.71 9.15
CA SER A 175 -3.58 -0.22 8.90
C SER A 175 -2.24 0.46 8.59
N MET A 176 -2.23 1.73 8.19
CA MET A 176 -1.02 2.50 7.87
C MET A 176 -0.44 3.19 9.11
N VAL A 177 -1.30 3.80 9.93
CA VAL A 177 -0.87 4.68 11.03
C VAL A 177 -1.33 4.21 12.42
N GLY A 178 -2.24 3.25 12.49
CA GLY A 178 -2.93 2.85 13.72
C GLY A 178 -2.40 1.57 14.38
N VAL A 179 -1.47 0.84 13.74
CA VAL A 179 -0.88 -0.37 14.34
C VAL A 179 0.12 0.05 15.43
N ASN A 180 -0.24 -0.19 16.68
CA ASN A 180 0.52 0.22 17.84
C ASN A 180 1.44 -0.91 18.33
N LEU A 181 2.53 -1.13 17.59
CA LEU A 181 3.60 -2.05 17.98
C LEU A 181 4.93 -1.31 18.20
N PRO A 182 5.81 -1.80 19.10
CA PRO A 182 7.05 -1.11 19.45
C PRO A 182 7.95 -0.87 18.22
N GLN A 183 8.11 -1.90 17.39
CA GLN A 183 8.91 -1.83 16.17
C GLN A 183 8.01 -1.85 14.93
N LYS A 184 8.25 -0.88 14.05
CA LYS A 184 7.54 -0.67 12.79
C LYS A 184 8.59 -0.48 11.70
N ALA A 185 8.66 -1.39 10.75
CA ALA A 185 9.67 -1.38 9.69
C ALA A 185 9.03 -1.30 8.30
N GLY A 186 9.74 -0.73 7.34
CA GLY A 186 9.42 -0.88 5.92
C GLY A 186 9.86 -2.25 5.41
N GLY A 187 9.00 -2.95 4.66
CA GLY A 187 9.38 -4.15 3.91
C GLY A 187 10.33 -3.81 2.75
N PHE A 188 10.70 -4.80 1.93
CA PHE A 188 11.67 -4.56 0.85
C PHE A 188 11.15 -3.70 -0.29
N LEU A 189 9.85 -3.77 -0.63
CA LEU A 189 9.25 -2.84 -1.60
C LEU A 189 9.27 -1.43 -1.04
N MET A 190 8.81 -1.26 0.21
CA MET A 190 8.84 0.04 0.88
C MET A 190 10.26 0.61 0.95
N LYS A 191 11.24 -0.20 1.34
CA LYS A 191 12.67 0.18 1.38
C LYS A 191 13.16 0.63 0.00
N LYS A 192 12.84 -0.12 -1.05
CA LYS A 192 13.23 0.21 -2.41
C LYS A 192 12.67 1.58 -2.80
N GLU A 193 11.37 1.80 -2.63
CA GLU A 193 10.71 3.07 -2.93
C GLU A 193 11.32 4.23 -2.13
N LEU A 194 11.47 4.07 -0.81
CA LEU A 194 12.11 5.08 0.05
C LEU A 194 13.52 5.42 -0.41
N ASN A 195 14.33 4.43 -0.79
CA ASN A 195 15.70 4.66 -1.28
C ASN A 195 15.72 5.43 -2.60
N TYR A 196 14.86 5.07 -3.57
CA TYR A 196 14.79 5.78 -4.85
C TYR A 196 14.31 7.23 -4.68
N PHE A 197 13.26 7.44 -3.88
CA PHE A 197 12.76 8.80 -3.61
C PHE A 197 13.72 9.62 -2.76
N ALA A 198 14.43 9.01 -1.80
CA ALA A 198 15.47 9.69 -1.03
C ALA A 198 16.61 10.18 -1.92
N LYS A 199 17.08 9.34 -2.85
CA LYS A 199 18.04 9.75 -3.87
C LYS A 199 17.51 10.92 -4.69
N ALA A 200 16.28 10.86 -5.19
CA ALA A 200 15.73 11.93 -6.02
C ALA A 200 15.47 13.26 -5.26
N LEU A 201 15.06 13.20 -3.99
CA LEU A 201 14.52 14.37 -3.26
C LEU A 201 15.45 14.96 -2.20
N GLU A 202 16.32 14.12 -1.60
CA GLU A 202 17.23 14.52 -0.52
C GLU A 202 18.66 14.74 -1.04
N SER A 203 19.19 13.82 -1.86
CA SER A 203 20.58 13.87 -2.34
C SER A 203 20.74 13.34 -3.78
N PRO A 204 20.17 14.04 -4.78
CA PRO A 204 20.23 13.57 -6.16
C PRO A 204 21.65 13.66 -6.72
N GLU A 205 22.06 12.62 -7.43
CA GLU A 205 23.22 12.70 -8.33
C GLU A 205 22.93 13.74 -9.40
N ARG A 206 23.89 14.63 -9.66
CA ARG A 206 23.74 15.74 -10.60
C ARG A 206 24.62 15.53 -11.83
N PRO A 207 24.14 15.87 -13.05
CA PRO A 207 22.87 16.55 -13.34
C PRO A 207 21.62 15.68 -13.12
N PHE A 208 20.62 16.23 -12.40
CA PHE A 208 19.33 15.57 -12.15
C PHE A 208 18.27 16.08 -13.12
N LEU A 209 17.79 15.21 -14.00
CA LEU A 209 16.77 15.52 -15.00
C LEU A 209 15.39 14.99 -14.57
N ALA A 210 14.36 15.84 -14.59
CA ALA A 210 12.96 15.40 -14.53
C ALA A 210 12.30 15.42 -15.91
N ILE A 211 11.66 14.31 -16.28
CA ILE A 211 10.85 14.20 -17.50
C ILE A 211 9.39 14.14 -17.08
N LEU A 212 8.65 15.22 -17.32
CA LEU A 212 7.25 15.36 -16.95
C LEU A 212 6.36 15.37 -18.20
N GLY A 213 5.32 14.55 -18.19
CA GLY A 213 4.32 14.53 -19.25
C GLY A 213 2.92 14.26 -18.72
N GLY A 214 1.96 14.25 -19.64
CA GLY A 214 0.55 14.03 -19.33
C GLY A 214 -0.35 14.84 -20.24
N ALA A 215 -1.66 14.68 -20.04
CA ALA A 215 -2.66 15.39 -20.84
C ALA A 215 -2.93 16.82 -20.35
N LYS A 216 -2.98 17.03 -19.02
CA LYS A 216 -3.42 18.29 -18.41
C LYS A 216 -2.32 18.90 -17.55
N VAL A 217 -2.10 20.21 -17.71
CA VAL A 217 -1.17 20.98 -16.87
C VAL A 217 -1.69 21.11 -15.44
N ALA A 218 -3.00 21.36 -15.27
CA ALA A 218 -3.62 21.62 -13.97
C ALA A 218 -3.30 20.55 -12.91
N ASP A 219 -3.35 19.27 -13.30
CA ASP A 219 -3.05 18.13 -12.43
C ASP A 219 -1.57 18.02 -12.04
N LYS A 220 -0.68 18.79 -12.69
CA LYS A 220 0.77 18.72 -12.59
C LYS A 220 1.42 19.98 -12.01
N ILE A 221 0.67 21.07 -11.81
CA ILE A 221 1.23 22.35 -11.32
C ILE A 221 2.03 22.15 -10.02
N GLN A 222 1.45 21.48 -9.03
CA GLN A 222 2.12 21.25 -7.75
C GLN A 222 3.37 20.37 -7.91
N LEU A 223 3.32 19.37 -8.79
CA LEU A 223 4.46 18.50 -9.07
C LEU A 223 5.60 19.27 -9.74
N ILE A 224 5.30 20.10 -10.74
CA ILE A 224 6.28 20.94 -11.44
C ILE A 224 6.93 21.89 -10.43
N ASN A 225 6.14 22.63 -9.65
CA ASN A 225 6.63 23.58 -8.65
C ASN A 225 7.58 22.90 -7.65
N ASN A 226 7.21 21.74 -7.12
CA ASN A 226 8.07 21.02 -6.18
C ASN A 226 9.36 20.48 -6.83
N MET A 227 9.35 20.21 -8.14
CA MET A 227 10.51 19.65 -8.84
C MET A 227 11.50 20.71 -9.30
N LEU A 228 11.07 21.93 -9.57
CA LEU A 228 11.93 23.05 -9.97
C LEU A 228 13.04 23.33 -8.94
N ASP A 229 12.75 23.17 -7.64
CA ASP A 229 13.74 23.37 -6.57
C ASP A 229 14.80 22.24 -6.46
N LYS A 230 14.63 21.15 -7.23
CA LYS A 230 15.43 19.93 -7.06
C LYS A 230 16.28 19.61 -8.29
N VAL A 231 15.71 19.78 -9.48
CA VAL A 231 16.29 19.30 -10.74
C VAL A 231 17.27 20.32 -11.34
N ASN A 232 18.23 19.85 -12.13
CA ASN A 232 19.06 20.69 -12.99
C ASN A 232 18.37 20.98 -14.32
N GLU A 233 17.62 20.00 -14.82
CA GLU A 233 16.96 20.06 -16.11
C GLU A 233 15.53 19.52 -15.99
N MET A 234 14.61 20.06 -16.78
CA MET A 234 13.23 19.60 -16.84
C MET A 234 12.75 19.55 -18.28
N ILE A 235 12.30 18.37 -18.73
CA ILE A 235 11.63 18.18 -20.01
C ILE A 235 10.13 18.12 -19.77
N ILE A 236 9.39 19.00 -20.46
CA ILE A 236 7.92 18.98 -20.48
C ILE A 236 7.46 18.40 -21.82
N GLY A 237 6.72 17.30 -21.78
CA GLY A 237 6.18 16.62 -22.96
C GLY A 237 4.70 16.25 -22.85
N GLY A 238 4.18 15.57 -23.86
CA GLY A 238 2.76 15.19 -23.93
C GLY A 238 1.82 16.36 -24.22
N GLY A 239 0.52 16.16 -24.00
CA GLY A 239 -0.51 17.17 -24.31
C GLY A 239 -0.33 18.49 -23.56
N MET A 240 0.21 18.44 -22.33
CA MET A 240 0.49 19.64 -21.55
C MET A 240 1.54 20.57 -22.18
N ALA A 241 2.43 20.07 -23.04
CA ALA A 241 3.43 20.89 -23.71
C ALA A 241 2.81 21.94 -24.66
N PHE A 242 1.66 21.62 -25.27
CA PHE A 242 0.97 22.57 -26.16
C PHE A 242 0.49 23.82 -25.42
N THR A 243 0.09 23.70 -24.16
CA THR A 243 -0.27 24.85 -23.32
C THR A 243 0.93 25.78 -23.13
N PHE A 244 2.12 25.23 -22.85
CA PHE A 244 3.35 26.03 -22.72
C PHE A 244 3.74 26.68 -24.05
N LEU A 245 3.75 25.93 -25.15
CA LEU A 245 4.13 26.45 -26.48
C LEU A 245 3.17 27.54 -26.97
N LYS A 246 1.87 27.40 -26.73
CA LYS A 246 0.88 28.43 -27.06
C LYS A 246 1.13 29.72 -26.28
N VAL A 247 1.41 29.64 -24.98
CA VAL A 247 1.59 30.83 -24.13
C VAL A 247 2.95 31.50 -24.35
N LEU A 248 4.04 30.73 -24.43
CA LEU A 248 5.40 31.27 -24.53
C LEU A 248 5.77 31.74 -25.94
N ASN A 249 5.30 31.03 -26.97
CA ASN A 249 5.71 31.26 -28.36
C ASN A 249 4.56 31.69 -29.27
N ASN A 250 3.36 31.91 -28.72
CA ASN A 250 2.13 32.16 -29.49
C ASN A 250 1.90 31.12 -30.60
N MET A 251 2.27 29.86 -30.34
CA MET A 251 2.20 28.78 -31.33
C MET A 251 0.74 28.41 -31.61
N GLU A 252 0.40 28.23 -32.89
CA GLU A 252 -0.88 27.66 -33.29
C GLU A 252 -0.93 26.17 -32.94
N ILE A 253 -1.87 25.76 -32.09
CA ILE A 253 -1.98 24.39 -31.58
C ILE A 253 -3.26 23.65 -32.02
N GLY A 254 -4.02 24.22 -32.97
CA GLY A 254 -5.30 23.67 -33.42
C GLY A 254 -6.31 23.46 -32.28
N GLY A 255 -7.01 22.32 -32.29
CA GLY A 255 -8.09 21.99 -31.34
C GLY A 255 -7.65 21.65 -29.90
N TRP A 256 -6.35 21.69 -29.59
CA TRP A 256 -5.82 21.30 -28.27
C TRP A 256 -6.01 22.36 -27.16
N GLY A 257 -6.52 23.55 -27.50
CA GLY A 257 -6.63 24.69 -26.57
C GLY A 257 -7.73 24.63 -25.51
N SER A 258 -8.53 23.56 -25.43
CA SER A 258 -9.74 23.48 -24.59
C SER A 258 -9.52 22.97 -23.16
N SER A 259 -8.26 22.81 -22.72
CA SER A 259 -7.93 22.11 -21.46
C SER A 259 -7.02 22.87 -20.50
N LEU A 260 -7.03 24.21 -20.60
CA LEU A 260 -6.53 25.10 -19.54
C LEU A 260 -7.30 24.88 -18.23
#